data_AF-A0A059G7H7-F1
#
_entry.id   AF-A0A059G7H7-F1
#
_cell.length_a   1.000
_cell.length_b   1.000
_cell.length_c   1.000
_cell.angle_alpha   90.00
_cell.angle_beta   90.00
_cell.angle_gamma   90.00
#
_symmetry.space_group_name_H-M   'P 1'
#
loop_
_entity.id
_entity.type
_entity.pdbx_description
1 polymer ?
#
loop_
_entity_poly.entity_id
_entity_poly.type
_entity_poly.pdbx_seq_one_letter_code
_entity_poly.pdbx_strand_id
1 'polypeptide(L)'
;MKRILMALATAFLFATSFALPSAAQLQVRVTDGNFTPTPLAIPDFQISGANAELAKQISDVVRADLTSTGLFEMQNPASFIQKDLSLDVQPRFADWKIINTDGLVVGQYEELPDGKIAVSFRLWDVYAGEVMRINGQPGRRLTTTPDNWRRIAHKIADSIYTRLTGEDPYFDTRIVYIAETGPKLERVKRLAIMDSDGANQQYLTPGRNTVLTPRFSPSAQEITYMSYEGGKPRVYLFNIETGRQELLGNFPGMTFAPRFSRDGQSVLLTQAQRGNSDIYIMNLRTRESRRLTDHPAIDTSPSMSPDGDAIVFTSDRGGSPQLYIMNADGSPRTCPSGGRDAACRITFGKGSYSTPVWSPRGDLVAFTKQSGGKFYIGVIGVDGKGERLLTEAYLDEGPDWSPNGRVIVYFRESRPGAGPQLWSVDLSGRNEQRLKTQTDASDPAWSPLLQ
;
A
#
# COMPACT_ATOMS: atom_id res chain seq x y z
N MET A 1 -80.74 36.62 13.14
CA MET A 1 -80.93 35.63 12.04
C MET A 1 -79.56 35.07 11.64
N LYS A 2 -79.40 33.74 11.70
CA LYS A 2 -78.41 32.85 11.01
C LYS A 2 -76.90 33.22 11.10
N ARG A 3 -76.12 32.49 11.92
CA ARG A 3 -75.18 31.37 11.60
C ARG A 3 -73.97 31.83 10.76
N ILE A 4 -72.72 31.61 11.18
CA ILE A 4 -71.96 30.36 10.95
C ILE A 4 -70.75 30.26 11.91
N LEU A 5 -70.48 29.02 12.35
CA LEU A 5 -69.36 28.55 13.18
C LEU A 5 -67.99 28.69 12.49
N MET A 6 -66.94 28.92 13.27
CA MET A 6 -65.61 28.34 13.01
C MET A 6 -64.94 27.99 14.33
N ALA A 7 -64.82 26.68 14.60
CA ALA A 7 -64.07 26.15 15.73
C ALA A 7 -62.61 25.94 15.29
N LEU A 8 -61.65 26.56 15.98
CA LEU A 8 -60.24 26.18 15.91
C LEU A 8 -59.92 25.36 17.17
N ALA A 9 -59.66 24.07 16.98
CA ALA A 9 -59.04 23.21 17.98
C ALA A 9 -57.53 23.21 17.71
N THR A 10 -56.76 23.85 18.58
CA THR A 10 -55.29 23.80 18.56
C THR A 10 -54.82 22.56 19.31
N ALA A 11 -54.43 21.53 18.58
CA ALA A 11 -53.74 20.37 19.13
C ALA A 11 -52.24 20.69 19.27
N PHE A 12 -51.76 20.80 20.51
CA PHE A 12 -50.34 20.93 20.82
C PHE A 12 -49.69 19.54 20.78
N LEU A 13 -49.01 19.20 19.69
CA LEU A 13 -48.12 18.02 19.65
C LEU A 13 -46.82 18.38 20.37
N PHE A 14 -46.61 17.79 21.56
CA PHE A 14 -45.30 17.74 22.19
C PHE A 14 -44.42 16.72 21.42
N ALA A 15 -43.64 17.21 20.47
CA ALA A 15 -42.54 16.42 19.89
C ALA A 15 -41.41 16.36 20.91
N THR A 16 -41.31 15.24 21.63
CA THR A 16 -40.14 14.93 22.46
C THR A 16 -39.02 14.45 21.54
N SER A 17 -38.13 15.37 21.19
CA SER A 17 -36.88 15.07 20.50
C SER A 17 -35.98 14.27 21.44
N PHE A 18 -35.98 12.94 21.34
CA PHE A 18 -34.92 12.11 21.91
C PHE A 18 -33.65 12.36 21.07
N ALA A 19 -32.82 13.30 21.50
CA ALA A 19 -31.45 13.37 21.05
C ALA A 19 -30.74 12.10 21.55
N LEU A 20 -30.45 11.16 20.65
CA LEU A 20 -29.51 10.08 20.96
C LEU A 20 -28.18 10.75 21.32
N PRO A 21 -27.54 10.38 22.44
CA PRO A 21 -26.20 10.86 22.73
C PRO A 21 -25.29 10.40 21.59
N SER A 22 -24.81 11.36 20.80
CA SER A 22 -23.68 11.12 19.91
C SER A 22 -22.45 10.95 20.79
N ALA A 23 -22.25 9.76 21.34
CA ALA A 23 -20.98 9.41 21.96
C ALA A 23 -19.91 9.53 20.87
N ALA A 24 -19.04 10.53 21.00
CA ALA A 24 -17.90 10.72 20.12
C ALA A 24 -16.93 9.55 20.39
N GLN A 25 -17.10 8.47 19.63
CA GLN A 25 -16.22 7.31 19.66
C GLN A 25 -14.86 7.70 19.10
N LEU A 26 -13.77 7.18 19.70
CA LEU A 26 -12.41 7.37 19.22
C LEU A 26 -12.32 7.01 17.72
N GLN A 27 -12.05 8.02 16.90
CA GLN A 27 -11.86 7.89 15.47
C GLN A 27 -10.79 8.88 15.01
N VAL A 28 -9.80 8.36 14.31
CA VAL A 28 -8.69 9.14 13.76
C VAL A 28 -9.10 9.68 12.40
N ARG A 29 -9.15 11.00 12.27
CA ARG A 29 -9.37 11.66 10.97
C ARG A 29 -8.05 11.87 10.25
N VAL A 30 -7.92 11.25 9.09
CA VAL A 30 -6.63 11.12 8.40
C VAL A 30 -6.35 12.21 7.35
N THR A 31 -7.22 13.23 7.27
CA THR A 31 -7.27 14.23 6.19
C THR A 31 -6.61 15.57 6.49
N ASP A 32 -6.12 15.81 7.71
CA ASP A 32 -5.79 17.18 8.14
C ASP A 32 -4.28 17.51 8.05
N GLY A 33 -4.00 18.69 7.50
CA GLY A 33 -2.66 19.25 7.38
C GLY A 33 -1.98 19.61 8.71
N ASN A 34 -2.68 19.56 9.85
CA ASN A 34 -2.14 19.69 11.21
C ASN A 34 -2.67 18.55 12.08
N PHE A 35 -2.26 17.32 11.75
CA PHE A 35 -2.69 16.14 12.46
C PHE A 35 -1.83 15.94 13.72
N THR A 36 -2.48 15.84 14.88
CA THR A 36 -1.84 15.44 16.14
C THR A 36 -1.98 13.92 16.28
N PRO A 37 -0.87 13.17 16.40
CA PRO A 37 -0.90 11.73 16.66
C PRO A 37 -1.82 11.35 17.82
N THR A 38 -2.63 10.31 17.63
CA THR A 38 -3.52 9.80 18.66
C THR A 38 -2.70 8.99 19.68
N PRO A 39 -2.72 9.37 20.97
CA PRO A 39 -2.04 8.61 22.02
C PRO A 39 -2.64 7.21 22.20
N LEU A 40 -1.82 6.17 22.00
CA LEU A 40 -2.20 4.78 22.21
C LEU A 40 -1.29 4.11 23.23
N ALA A 41 -1.86 3.28 24.08
CA ALA A 41 -1.12 2.37 24.95
C ALA A 41 -1.32 0.93 24.50
N ILE A 42 -0.21 0.23 24.30
CA ILE A 42 -0.19 -1.21 23.99
C ILE A 42 0.83 -1.83 24.95
N PRO A 43 0.41 -2.29 26.13
CA PRO A 43 1.27 -3.07 27.03
C PRO A 43 1.69 -4.39 26.39
N ASP A 44 2.75 -4.99 26.94
CA ASP A 44 3.16 -6.32 26.51
C ASP A 44 2.03 -7.31 26.75
N PHE A 45 1.79 -8.16 25.75
CA PHE A 45 0.70 -9.12 25.78
C PHE A 45 0.93 -10.12 26.89
N GLN A 46 -0.12 -10.34 27.67
CA GLN A 46 -0.09 -11.24 28.81
C GLN A 46 0.12 -12.67 28.33
N ILE A 47 0.84 -13.47 29.10
CA ILE A 47 1.08 -14.87 28.75
C ILE A 47 0.16 -15.81 29.51
N SER A 48 -0.33 -16.81 28.79
CA SER A 48 -0.87 -18.05 29.34
C SER A 48 -0.03 -19.20 28.79
N GLY A 49 1.23 -19.31 29.26
CA GLY A 49 2.23 -20.24 28.73
C GLY A 49 3.65 -19.87 29.16
N ALA A 50 4.65 -20.49 28.56
CA ALA A 50 6.06 -20.30 28.94
C ALA A 50 6.82 -19.24 28.12
N ASN A 51 6.34 -18.87 26.93
CA ASN A 51 7.09 -18.03 26.00
C ASN A 51 6.78 -16.53 26.13
N ALA A 52 7.26 -15.93 27.22
CA ALA A 52 7.16 -14.48 27.49
C ALA A 52 7.80 -13.62 26.38
N GLU A 53 8.89 -14.10 25.80
CA GLU A 53 9.63 -13.38 24.76
C GLU A 53 8.79 -13.21 23.49
N LEU A 54 8.12 -14.28 23.04
CA LEU A 54 7.30 -14.21 21.83
C LEU A 54 6.10 -13.27 22.00
N ALA A 55 5.46 -13.29 23.18
CA ALA A 55 4.36 -12.37 23.49
C ALA A 55 4.82 -10.90 23.43
N LYS A 56 6.01 -10.61 23.98
CA LYS A 56 6.63 -9.29 23.89
C LYS A 56 6.94 -8.91 22.44
N GLN A 57 7.53 -9.81 21.65
CA GLN A 57 7.85 -9.57 20.25
C GLN A 57 6.60 -9.25 19.41
N ILE A 58 5.49 -9.95 19.66
CA ILE A 58 4.20 -9.65 19.03
C ILE A 58 3.76 -8.23 19.37
N SER A 59 3.80 -7.84 20.65
CA SER A 59 3.45 -6.47 21.08
C SER A 59 4.38 -5.41 20.47
N ASP A 60 5.67 -5.68 20.36
CA ASP A 60 6.65 -4.80 19.74
C ASP A 60 6.32 -4.54 18.27
N VAL A 61 5.97 -5.59 17.50
CA VAL A 61 5.58 -5.44 16.09
C VAL A 61 4.27 -4.65 15.96
N VAL A 62 3.25 -4.95 16.79
CA VAL A 62 1.99 -4.19 16.76
C VAL A 62 2.22 -2.70 17.03
N ARG A 63 3.08 -2.37 18.02
CA ARG A 63 3.46 -0.98 18.31
C ARG A 63 4.20 -0.35 17.13
N ALA A 64 5.19 -1.05 16.57
CA ALA A 64 6.00 -0.56 15.46
C ALA A 64 5.15 -0.26 14.21
N ASP A 65 4.25 -1.16 13.84
CA ASP A 65 3.35 -0.99 12.70
C ASP A 65 2.49 0.26 12.86
N LEU A 66 1.82 0.41 14.00
CA LEU A 66 0.94 1.56 14.24
C LEU A 66 1.73 2.86 14.34
N THR A 67 2.89 2.88 15.01
CA THR A 67 3.79 4.05 15.03
C THR A 67 4.27 4.42 13.63
N SER A 68 4.59 3.43 12.78
CA SER A 68 5.10 3.67 11.43
C SER A 68 4.12 4.47 10.56
N THR A 69 2.83 4.49 10.90
CA THR A 69 1.84 5.28 10.16
C THR A 69 1.97 6.79 10.37
N GLY A 70 2.63 7.23 11.44
CA GLY A 70 2.61 8.61 11.91
C GLY A 70 1.26 9.07 12.47
N LEU A 71 0.26 8.18 12.52
CA LEU A 71 -1.08 8.48 13.04
C LEU A 71 -1.22 8.30 14.54
N PHE A 72 -0.32 7.52 15.14
CA PHE A 72 -0.40 7.10 16.53
C PHE A 72 0.90 7.38 17.26
N GLU A 73 0.77 7.87 18.49
CA GLU A 73 1.88 8.04 19.43
C GLU A 73 1.79 6.96 20.50
N MET A 74 2.80 6.10 20.58
CA MET A 74 2.82 5.02 21.56
C MET A 74 3.27 5.53 22.92
N GLN A 75 2.44 5.30 23.93
CA GLN A 75 2.75 5.65 25.31
C GLN A 75 3.92 4.82 25.83
N ASN A 76 4.80 5.47 26.58
CA ASN A 76 5.98 4.83 27.17
C ASN A 76 5.53 3.77 28.20
N PRO A 77 5.93 2.49 28.08
CA PRO A 77 5.55 1.46 29.05
C PRO A 77 5.91 1.76 30.50
N ALA A 78 6.92 2.61 30.74
CA ALA A 78 7.28 3.04 32.09
C ALA A 78 6.23 3.96 32.76
N SER A 79 5.33 4.58 31.99
CA SER A 79 4.26 5.43 32.52
C SER A 79 3.01 4.64 32.94
N PHE A 80 2.93 3.34 32.63
CA PHE A 80 1.74 2.54 32.90
C PHE A 80 1.55 2.30 34.40
N ILE A 81 0.48 2.89 34.94
CA ILE A 81 0.08 2.77 36.34
C ILE A 81 -0.57 1.40 36.59
N GLN A 82 -1.54 1.01 35.76
CA GLN A 82 -2.12 -0.33 35.78
C GLN A 82 -1.22 -1.33 35.05
N LYS A 83 -0.86 -2.43 35.72
CA LYS A 83 -0.02 -3.52 35.16
C LYS A 83 -0.73 -4.88 35.15
N ASP A 84 -1.71 -5.04 36.03
CA ASP A 84 -2.59 -6.19 36.18
C ASP A 84 -3.73 -6.14 35.14
N LEU A 85 -3.38 -6.24 33.85
CA LEU A 85 -4.36 -6.26 32.76
C LEU A 85 -4.79 -7.69 32.43
N SER A 86 -6.04 -7.84 32.03
CA SER A 86 -6.61 -9.10 31.53
C SER A 86 -7.64 -8.80 30.46
N LEU A 87 -7.86 -9.74 29.53
CA LEU A 87 -8.92 -9.61 28.54
C LEU A 87 -10.31 -9.64 29.19
N ASP A 88 -10.47 -10.34 30.30
CA ASP A 88 -11.78 -10.54 30.93
C ASP A 88 -12.15 -9.47 31.95
N VAL A 89 -11.21 -8.58 32.28
CA VAL A 89 -11.38 -7.52 33.27
C VAL A 89 -11.35 -6.17 32.58
N GLN A 90 -12.32 -5.32 32.90
CA GLN A 90 -12.34 -3.95 32.41
C GLN A 90 -11.15 -3.14 32.98
N PRO A 91 -10.41 -2.39 32.13
CA PRO A 91 -9.31 -1.55 32.59
C PRO A 91 -9.76 -0.45 33.56
N ARG A 92 -8.86 -0.04 34.46
CA ARG A 92 -9.04 1.13 35.33
C ARG A 92 -8.80 2.39 34.52
N PHE A 93 -9.79 2.87 33.78
CA PHE A 93 -9.63 3.99 32.84
C PHE A 93 -9.06 5.27 33.47
N ALA A 94 -9.26 5.50 34.77
CA ALA A 94 -8.65 6.63 35.47
C ALA A 94 -7.11 6.62 35.39
N ASP A 95 -6.49 5.46 35.51
CA ASP A 95 -5.04 5.26 35.43
C ASP A 95 -4.49 5.66 34.04
N TRP A 96 -5.25 5.34 32.98
CA TRP A 96 -4.88 5.62 31.59
C TRP A 96 -5.16 7.07 31.17
N LYS A 97 -6.20 7.70 31.75
CA LYS A 97 -6.49 9.13 31.56
C LYS A 97 -5.39 10.02 32.13
N ILE A 98 -4.77 9.62 33.25
CA ILE A 98 -3.67 10.39 33.88
C ILE A 98 -2.47 10.54 32.94
N ILE A 99 -2.20 9.54 32.10
CA ILE A 99 -1.12 9.56 31.12
C ILE A 99 -1.59 9.95 29.71
N ASN A 100 -2.74 10.61 29.59
CA ASN A 100 -3.31 11.11 28.34
C ASN A 100 -3.39 10.04 27.22
N THR A 101 -3.86 8.84 27.55
CA THR A 101 -4.07 7.78 26.56
C THR A 101 -5.50 7.82 26.02
N ASP A 102 -5.66 7.86 24.70
CA ASP A 102 -6.97 7.83 24.05
C ASP A 102 -7.47 6.39 23.86
N GLY A 103 -6.58 5.50 23.40
CA GLY A 103 -6.89 4.09 23.14
C GLY A 103 -5.95 3.13 23.87
N LEU A 104 -6.51 2.06 24.43
CA LEU A 104 -5.76 1.00 25.12
C LEU A 104 -5.99 -0.35 24.44
N VAL A 105 -4.91 -1.04 24.07
CA VAL A 105 -4.94 -2.41 23.56
C VAL A 105 -4.50 -3.36 24.66
N VAL A 106 -5.36 -4.31 25.01
CA VAL A 106 -5.01 -5.41 25.91
C VAL A 106 -4.94 -6.68 25.09
N GLY A 107 -3.85 -7.43 25.19
CA GLY A 107 -3.64 -8.67 24.46
C GLY A 107 -3.18 -9.82 25.35
N GLN A 108 -3.41 -11.04 24.88
CA GLN A 108 -3.03 -12.29 25.52
C GLN A 108 -2.49 -13.27 24.49
N TYR A 109 -1.35 -13.86 24.78
CA TYR A 109 -0.72 -14.95 24.04
C TYR A 109 -0.95 -16.29 24.77
N GLU A 110 -1.25 -17.32 24.01
CA GLU A 110 -1.52 -18.68 24.50
C GLU A 110 -0.86 -19.71 23.57
N GLU A 111 -0.23 -20.72 24.16
CA GLU A 111 0.21 -21.92 23.44
C GLU A 111 -0.89 -22.98 23.51
N LEU A 112 -1.29 -23.49 22.34
CA LEU A 112 -2.36 -24.47 22.23
C LEU A 112 -1.78 -25.90 22.35
N PRO A 113 -2.57 -26.87 22.85
CA PRO A 113 -2.11 -28.26 23.00
C PRO A 113 -1.68 -28.95 21.70
N ASP A 114 -2.13 -28.45 20.54
CA ASP A 114 -1.78 -28.97 19.21
C ASP A 114 -0.48 -28.36 18.62
N GLY A 115 0.27 -27.60 19.43
CA GLY A 115 1.53 -26.95 19.04
C GLY A 115 1.35 -25.65 18.27
N LYS A 116 0.12 -25.17 18.10
CA LYS A 116 -0.18 -23.84 17.55
C LYS A 116 -0.09 -22.77 18.63
N ILE A 117 -0.10 -21.52 18.19
CA ILE A 117 -0.23 -20.35 19.05
C ILE A 117 -1.57 -19.65 18.79
N ALA A 118 -2.13 -19.04 19.83
CA ALA A 118 -3.27 -18.15 19.73
C ALA A 118 -2.94 -16.79 20.36
N VAL A 119 -3.38 -15.72 19.70
CA VAL A 119 -3.28 -14.36 20.23
C VAL A 119 -4.66 -13.73 20.23
N SER A 120 -5.10 -13.31 21.40
CA SER A 120 -6.37 -12.63 21.60
C SER A 120 -6.12 -11.18 21.99
N PHE A 121 -6.94 -10.24 21.52
CA PHE A 121 -6.83 -8.84 21.93
C PHE A 121 -8.18 -8.12 21.95
N ARG A 122 -8.24 -7.05 22.75
CA ARG A 122 -9.34 -6.07 22.81
C ARG A 122 -8.78 -4.67 22.70
N LEU A 123 -9.52 -3.79 22.03
CA LEU A 123 -9.24 -2.36 21.93
C LEU A 123 -10.28 -1.61 22.76
N TRP A 124 -9.84 -0.67 23.59
CA TRP A 124 -10.69 0.13 24.45
C TRP A 124 -10.56 1.61 24.12
N ASP A 125 -11.69 2.31 24.12
CA ASP A 125 -11.74 3.76 24.17
C ASP A 125 -11.64 4.18 25.63
N VAL A 126 -10.54 4.82 26.01
CA VAL A 126 -10.23 5.15 27.40
C VAL A 126 -11.16 6.24 27.93
N TYR A 127 -11.55 7.20 27.10
CA TYR A 127 -12.38 8.32 27.51
C TYR A 127 -13.85 7.92 27.62
N ALA A 128 -14.37 7.21 26.63
CA ALA A 128 -15.71 6.62 26.66
C ALA A 128 -15.83 5.50 27.70
N GLY A 129 -14.73 4.81 28.01
CA GLY A 129 -14.71 3.69 28.93
C GLY A 129 -15.39 2.44 28.36
N GLU A 130 -15.31 2.27 27.05
CA GLU A 130 -16.01 1.21 26.31
C GLU A 130 -15.06 0.37 25.46
N VAL A 131 -15.43 -0.88 25.24
CA VAL A 131 -14.70 -1.76 24.31
C VAL A 131 -15.08 -1.41 22.87
N MET A 132 -14.07 -1.15 22.04
CA MET A 132 -14.27 -0.91 20.62
C MET A 132 -14.47 -2.24 19.91
N ARG A 133 -15.68 -2.44 19.37
CA ARG A 133 -15.98 -3.67 18.63
C ARG A 133 -15.21 -3.73 17.31
N ILE A 134 -14.60 -4.86 17.01
CA ILE A 134 -13.91 -5.15 15.75
C ILE A 134 -14.69 -6.26 15.05
N ASN A 135 -15.19 -6.01 13.84
CA ASN A 135 -16.09 -6.92 13.10
C ASN A 135 -17.29 -7.40 13.94
N GLY A 136 -17.88 -6.48 14.71
CA GLY A 136 -19.02 -6.78 15.56
C GLY A 136 -18.70 -7.59 16.82
N GLN A 137 -17.43 -7.90 17.12
CA GLN A 137 -17.00 -8.63 18.33
C GLN A 137 -16.22 -7.71 19.28
N PRO A 138 -16.24 -7.94 20.61
CA PRO A 138 -15.51 -7.12 21.59
C PRO A 138 -13.98 -7.26 21.50
N GLY A 139 -13.49 -8.22 20.71
CA GLY A 139 -12.08 -8.47 20.45
C GLY A 139 -11.93 -9.48 19.33
N ARG A 140 -10.69 -9.87 19.05
CA ARG A 140 -10.39 -10.96 18.10
C ARG A 140 -9.44 -11.96 18.72
N ARG A 141 -9.55 -13.22 18.26
CA ARG A 141 -8.58 -14.29 18.51
C ARG A 141 -8.08 -14.80 17.18
N LEU A 142 -6.76 -14.84 17.02
CA LEU A 142 -6.09 -15.34 15.82
C LEU A 142 -5.22 -16.54 16.21
N THR A 143 -5.20 -17.57 15.36
CA THR A 143 -4.50 -18.82 15.64
C THR A 143 -3.64 -19.23 14.44
N THR A 144 -2.42 -19.69 14.68
CA THR A 144 -1.48 -20.10 13.62
C THR A 144 -0.37 -21.00 14.16
N THR A 145 0.54 -21.44 13.28
CA THR A 145 1.80 -22.09 13.67
C THR A 145 2.82 -21.06 14.23
N PRO A 146 3.70 -21.45 15.15
CA PRO A 146 4.67 -20.52 15.76
C PRO A 146 5.51 -19.72 14.76
N ASP A 147 5.89 -20.31 13.61
CA ASP A 147 6.68 -19.64 12.57
C ASP A 147 6.01 -18.41 11.96
N ASN A 148 4.68 -18.31 12.06
CA ASN A 148 3.88 -17.23 11.49
C ASN A 148 3.51 -16.14 12.52
N TRP A 149 4.20 -16.07 13.66
CA TRP A 149 3.89 -15.13 14.75
C TRP A 149 3.90 -13.66 14.31
N ARG A 150 4.85 -13.26 13.43
CA ARG A 150 4.94 -11.89 12.91
C ARG A 150 3.70 -11.51 12.13
N ARG A 151 3.22 -12.46 11.32
CA ARG A 151 2.01 -12.32 10.53
C ARG A 151 0.77 -12.06 11.40
N ILE A 152 0.70 -12.71 12.57
CA ILE A 152 -0.37 -12.44 13.55
C ILE A 152 -0.26 -11.02 14.09
N ALA A 153 0.94 -10.56 14.43
CA ALA A 153 1.16 -9.20 14.91
C ALA A 153 0.69 -8.15 13.87
N HIS A 154 1.07 -8.31 12.61
CA HIS A 154 0.61 -7.44 11.52
C HIS A 154 -0.93 -7.46 11.36
N LYS A 155 -1.56 -8.64 11.42
CA LYS A 155 -3.04 -8.75 11.38
C LYS A 155 -3.74 -8.08 12.57
N ILE A 156 -3.11 -8.06 13.75
CA ILE A 156 -3.61 -7.35 14.93
C ILE A 156 -3.49 -5.85 14.71
N ALA A 157 -2.34 -5.36 14.26
CA ALA A 157 -2.13 -3.96 13.91
C ALA A 157 -3.12 -3.50 12.85
N ASP A 158 -3.35 -4.30 11.81
CA ASP A 158 -4.34 -4.06 10.74
C ASP A 158 -5.75 -3.91 11.30
N SER A 159 -6.13 -4.78 12.24
CA SER A 159 -7.44 -4.72 12.87
C SER A 159 -7.64 -3.45 13.71
N ILE A 160 -6.60 -3.04 14.43
CA ILE A 160 -6.62 -1.82 15.25
C ILE A 160 -6.64 -0.58 14.35
N TYR A 161 -5.77 -0.55 13.34
CA TYR A 161 -5.68 0.52 12.36
C TYR A 161 -7.02 0.74 11.66
N THR A 162 -7.59 -0.30 11.05
CA THR A 162 -8.89 -0.19 10.37
C THR A 162 -9.98 0.25 11.33
N ARG A 163 -9.97 -0.20 12.58
CA ARG A 163 -10.99 0.21 13.55
C ARG A 163 -10.90 1.69 13.91
N LEU A 164 -9.69 2.21 14.05
CA LEU A 164 -9.42 3.57 14.50
C LEU A 164 -9.50 4.59 13.34
N THR A 165 -9.07 4.21 12.14
CA THR A 165 -9.00 5.13 10.99
C THR A 165 -10.19 4.99 10.03
N GLY A 166 -10.82 3.82 9.99
CA GLY A 166 -11.78 3.46 8.95
C GLY A 166 -11.16 3.15 7.59
N GLU A 167 -9.83 3.10 7.48
CA GLU A 167 -9.12 2.74 6.25
C GLU A 167 -8.82 1.23 6.18
N ASP A 168 -8.71 0.71 4.96
CA ASP A 168 -8.35 -0.68 4.71
C ASP A 168 -6.93 -1.02 5.22
N PRO A 169 -6.69 -2.27 5.64
CA PRO A 169 -5.40 -2.70 6.20
C PRO A 169 -4.28 -2.82 5.16
N TYR A 170 -3.03 -2.84 5.61
CA TYR A 170 -1.85 -3.00 4.73
C TYR A 170 -0.57 -3.51 5.41
N PHE A 171 -0.56 -3.82 6.71
CA PHE A 171 0.65 -4.30 7.40
C PHE A 171 0.96 -5.77 7.09
N ASP A 172 -0.05 -6.65 6.95
CA ASP A 172 0.17 -8.05 6.55
C ASP A 172 0.44 -8.16 5.04
N THR A 173 1.55 -7.56 4.60
CA THR A 173 1.99 -7.47 3.21
C THR A 173 3.50 -7.65 3.10
N ARG A 174 3.99 -7.73 1.85
CA ARG A 174 5.41 -7.87 1.50
C ARG A 174 5.81 -6.86 0.45
N ILE A 175 7.10 -6.62 0.34
CA ILE A 175 7.71 -5.80 -0.71
C ILE A 175 8.72 -6.67 -1.46
N VAL A 176 8.61 -6.73 -2.78
CA VAL A 176 9.67 -7.26 -3.64
C VAL A 176 10.49 -6.09 -4.15
N TYR A 177 11.78 -6.32 -4.33
CA TYR A 177 12.71 -5.29 -4.78
C TYR A 177 13.92 -5.92 -5.45
N ILE A 178 14.73 -5.07 -6.07
CA ILE A 178 16.01 -5.45 -6.66
C ILE A 178 17.12 -5.10 -5.67
N ALA A 179 17.74 -6.12 -5.09
CA ALA A 179 18.91 -5.97 -4.23
C ALA A 179 20.18 -5.84 -5.08
N GLU A 180 20.98 -4.81 -4.83
CA GLU A 180 22.17 -4.46 -5.59
C GLU A 180 23.45 -4.55 -4.75
N THR A 181 24.49 -5.16 -5.31
CA THR A 181 25.82 -5.30 -4.69
C THR A 181 26.92 -5.11 -5.73
N GLY A 182 28.17 -4.95 -5.29
CA GLY A 182 29.33 -4.73 -6.19
C GLY A 182 29.50 -3.27 -6.64
N PRO A 183 30.52 -2.91 -7.42
CA PRO A 183 30.71 -1.54 -7.89
C PRO A 183 29.72 -1.15 -9.00
N LYS A 184 29.54 0.15 -9.27
CA LYS A 184 28.53 0.68 -10.21
C LYS A 184 28.58 0.08 -11.62
N LEU A 185 29.77 -0.26 -12.12
CA LEU A 185 29.97 -0.82 -13.46
C LEU A 185 29.87 -2.35 -13.51
N GLU A 186 29.84 -3.02 -12.36
CA GLU A 186 29.74 -4.48 -12.23
C GLU A 186 28.72 -4.83 -11.14
N ARG A 187 27.54 -4.21 -11.22
CA ARG A 187 26.46 -4.43 -10.25
C ARG A 187 25.89 -5.84 -10.39
N VAL A 188 25.83 -6.56 -9.28
CA VAL A 188 25.04 -7.78 -9.17
C VAL A 188 23.66 -7.42 -8.65
N LYS A 189 22.64 -7.66 -9.47
CA LYS A 189 21.23 -7.39 -9.17
C LYS A 189 20.49 -8.70 -8.90
N ARG A 190 19.80 -8.79 -7.76
CA ARG A 190 19.03 -9.96 -7.30
C ARG A 190 17.58 -9.57 -7.04
N LEU A 191 16.66 -10.49 -7.31
CA LEU A 191 15.29 -10.36 -6.86
C LEU A 191 15.26 -10.70 -5.38
N ALA A 192 14.67 -9.83 -4.57
CA ALA A 192 14.55 -10.00 -3.14
C ALA A 192 13.12 -9.72 -2.68
N ILE A 193 12.77 -10.24 -1.51
CA ILE A 193 11.48 -10.03 -0.86
C ILE A 193 11.69 -9.78 0.64
N MET A 194 10.80 -8.99 1.24
CA MET A 194 10.77 -8.69 2.67
C MET A 194 9.33 -8.46 3.13
N ASP A 195 9.09 -8.52 4.45
CA ASP A 195 7.85 -8.00 5.04
C ASP A 195 7.76 -6.48 4.81
N SER A 196 6.57 -5.88 4.83
CA SER A 196 6.42 -4.43 4.55
C SER A 196 7.18 -3.51 5.50
N ASP A 197 7.53 -3.99 6.70
CA ASP A 197 8.34 -3.28 7.69
C ASP A 197 9.87 -3.47 7.51
N GLY A 198 10.28 -4.24 6.49
CA GLY A 198 11.68 -4.53 6.16
C GLY A 198 12.28 -5.75 6.87
N ALA A 199 11.50 -6.49 7.66
CA ALA A 199 11.94 -7.75 8.25
C ALA A 199 11.93 -8.91 7.23
N ASN A 200 12.45 -10.07 7.65
CA ASN A 200 12.38 -11.32 6.89
C ASN A 200 12.92 -11.22 5.44
N GLN A 201 14.00 -10.47 5.24
CA GLN A 201 14.61 -10.27 3.91
C GLN A 201 15.20 -11.57 3.35
N GLN A 202 14.86 -11.89 2.11
CA GLN A 202 15.30 -13.11 1.41
C GLN A 202 15.61 -12.81 -0.06
N TYR A 203 16.65 -13.46 -0.60
CA TYR A 203 16.93 -13.45 -2.04
C TYR A 203 16.17 -14.57 -2.74
N LEU A 204 15.44 -14.21 -3.80
CA LEU A 204 14.68 -15.12 -4.66
C LEU A 204 15.49 -15.57 -5.88
N THR A 205 16.54 -14.83 -6.25
CA THR A 205 17.45 -15.21 -7.34
C THR A 205 18.92 -15.15 -6.91
N PRO A 206 19.79 -16.00 -7.48
CA PRO A 206 21.19 -16.10 -7.04
C PRO A 206 22.07 -14.90 -7.48
N GLY A 207 21.60 -14.07 -8.41
CA GLY A 207 22.38 -12.94 -8.97
C GLY A 207 23.35 -13.33 -10.08
N ARG A 208 23.10 -14.46 -10.77
CA ARG A 208 23.89 -14.87 -11.96
C ARG A 208 23.56 -14.04 -13.19
N ASN A 209 22.31 -13.59 -13.27
CA ASN A 209 21.79 -12.74 -14.34
C ASN A 209 21.24 -11.47 -13.72
N THR A 210 21.41 -10.33 -14.40
CA THR A 210 20.80 -9.06 -13.98
C THR A 210 19.29 -9.18 -14.05
N VAL A 211 18.62 -8.85 -12.96
CA VAL A 211 17.15 -8.78 -12.87
C VAL A 211 16.67 -7.37 -12.56
N LEU A 212 15.51 -6.98 -13.08
CA LEU A 212 14.95 -5.63 -12.98
C LEU A 212 13.43 -5.64 -12.88
N THR A 213 12.86 -4.55 -12.34
CA THR A 213 11.43 -4.21 -12.44
C THR A 213 10.46 -5.34 -12.03
N PRO A 214 10.55 -5.86 -10.80
CA PRO A 214 9.64 -6.90 -10.33
C PRO A 214 8.24 -6.34 -10.07
N ARG A 215 7.19 -7.12 -10.31
CA ARG A 215 5.79 -6.76 -10.00
C ARG A 215 5.02 -7.96 -9.47
N PHE A 216 4.27 -7.75 -8.39
CA PHE A 216 3.40 -8.77 -7.81
C PHE A 216 2.18 -9.05 -8.68
N SER A 217 1.77 -10.32 -8.73
CA SER A 217 0.44 -10.69 -9.16
C SER A 217 -0.60 -10.24 -8.11
N PRO A 218 -1.74 -9.67 -8.53
CA PRO A 218 -2.80 -9.27 -7.61
C PRO A 218 -3.60 -10.47 -7.06
N SER A 219 -3.47 -11.65 -7.65
CA SER A 219 -4.32 -12.81 -7.35
C SER A 219 -3.54 -14.10 -7.04
N ALA A 220 -2.23 -14.13 -7.27
CA ALA A 220 -1.38 -15.29 -7.02
C ALA A 220 -0.09 -14.89 -6.29
N GLN A 221 0.55 -15.86 -5.61
CA GLN A 221 1.89 -15.69 -5.02
C GLN A 221 2.97 -15.76 -6.11
N GLU A 222 2.90 -14.83 -7.07
CA GLU A 222 3.75 -14.79 -8.24
C GLU A 222 4.30 -13.38 -8.50
N ILE A 223 5.48 -13.33 -9.13
CA ILE A 223 6.18 -12.09 -9.46
C ILE A 223 6.55 -12.12 -10.94
N THR A 224 6.17 -11.09 -11.70
CA THR A 224 6.78 -10.85 -13.01
C THR A 224 8.03 -10.02 -12.85
N TYR A 225 9.09 -10.33 -13.59
CA TYR A 225 10.33 -9.56 -13.56
C TYR A 225 11.08 -9.71 -14.88
N MET A 226 11.97 -8.76 -15.16
CA MET A 226 12.88 -8.85 -16.31
C MET A 226 14.18 -9.52 -15.89
N SER A 227 14.73 -10.37 -16.76
CA SER A 227 16.07 -10.96 -16.61
C SER A 227 16.87 -10.87 -17.92
N TYR A 228 18.17 -10.61 -17.82
CA TYR A 228 19.13 -10.62 -18.93
C TYR A 228 19.79 -11.99 -19.16
N GLU A 229 19.11 -13.06 -18.75
CA GLU A 229 19.58 -14.41 -18.97
C GLU A 229 19.79 -14.72 -20.47
N GLY A 230 21.00 -15.18 -20.82
CA GLY A 230 21.38 -15.42 -22.21
C GLY A 230 21.65 -14.13 -23.01
N GLY A 231 21.91 -13.00 -22.34
CA GLY A 231 22.32 -11.74 -22.97
C GLY A 231 21.20 -10.95 -23.65
N LYS A 232 19.94 -11.40 -23.52
CA LYS A 232 18.76 -10.71 -24.06
C LYS A 232 17.73 -10.48 -22.94
N PRO A 233 17.15 -9.28 -22.82
CA PRO A 233 16.11 -9.02 -21.83
C PRO A 233 14.86 -9.84 -22.14
N ARG A 234 14.38 -10.58 -21.15
CA ARG A 234 13.16 -11.39 -21.23
C ARG A 234 12.33 -11.22 -19.96
N VAL A 235 11.02 -11.39 -20.09
CA VAL A 235 10.09 -11.35 -18.97
C VAL A 235 9.88 -12.77 -18.43
N TYR A 236 10.04 -12.94 -17.13
CA TYR A 236 9.85 -14.18 -16.41
C TYR A 236 8.73 -14.04 -15.38
N LEU A 237 8.08 -15.17 -15.10
CA LEU A 237 7.17 -15.35 -13.98
C LEU A 237 7.87 -16.21 -12.93
N PHE A 238 7.93 -15.72 -11.69
CA PHE A 238 8.49 -16.42 -10.53
C PHE A 238 7.35 -16.81 -9.59
N ASN A 239 7.20 -18.10 -9.29
CA ASN A 239 6.27 -18.56 -8.26
C ASN A 239 6.99 -18.57 -6.90
N ILE A 240 6.47 -17.80 -5.94
CA ILE A 240 7.12 -17.54 -4.66
C ILE A 240 7.19 -18.82 -3.79
N GLU A 241 6.15 -19.65 -3.85
CA GLU A 241 6.02 -20.84 -3.01
C GLU A 241 6.95 -21.98 -3.47
N THR A 242 7.05 -22.18 -4.78
CA THR A 242 7.81 -23.30 -5.37
C THR A 242 9.22 -22.91 -5.82
N GLY A 243 9.50 -21.60 -5.96
CA GLY A 243 10.72 -21.08 -6.56
C GLY A 243 10.82 -21.33 -8.07
N ARG A 244 9.75 -21.81 -8.72
CA ARG A 244 9.74 -22.11 -10.16
C ARG A 244 9.77 -20.83 -10.98
N GLN A 245 10.62 -20.82 -12.00
CA GLN A 245 10.75 -19.73 -12.97
C GLN A 245 10.22 -20.18 -14.33
N GLU A 246 9.38 -19.35 -14.95
CA GLU A 246 8.82 -19.61 -16.27
C GLU A 246 9.04 -18.42 -17.19
N LEU A 247 9.52 -18.68 -18.40
CA LEU A 247 9.64 -17.65 -19.43
C LEU A 247 8.25 -17.27 -19.92
N LEU A 248 7.91 -15.98 -19.86
CA LEU A 248 6.58 -15.51 -20.26
C LEU A 248 6.38 -15.52 -21.78
N GLY A 249 7.43 -15.24 -22.53
CA GLY A 249 7.41 -15.25 -23.99
C GLY A 249 8.69 -14.69 -24.60
N ASN A 250 8.88 -14.95 -25.90
CA ASN A 250 9.91 -14.30 -26.69
C ASN A 250 9.26 -13.22 -27.54
N PHE A 251 9.33 -11.97 -27.08
CA PHE A 251 8.74 -10.84 -27.77
C PHE A 251 9.71 -10.32 -28.83
N PRO A 252 9.24 -9.93 -30.03
CA PRO A 252 10.07 -9.23 -31.00
C PRO A 252 10.48 -7.86 -30.42
N GLY A 253 11.79 -7.66 -30.21
CA GLY A 253 12.32 -6.40 -29.67
C GLY A 253 12.59 -6.43 -28.17
N MET A 254 12.71 -5.25 -27.55
CA MET A 254 12.95 -5.13 -26.11
C MET A 254 11.62 -5.03 -25.36
N THR A 255 11.42 -5.83 -24.32
CA THR A 255 10.24 -5.75 -23.45
C THR A 255 10.61 -5.26 -22.06
N PHE A 256 9.87 -4.31 -21.51
CA PHE A 256 10.09 -3.77 -20.17
C PHE A 256 8.80 -3.37 -19.45
N ALA A 257 8.93 -3.17 -18.13
CA ALA A 257 7.85 -2.79 -17.20
C ALA A 257 6.59 -3.68 -17.25
N PRO A 258 6.70 -5.02 -17.09
CA PRO A 258 5.53 -5.90 -17.08
C PRO A 258 4.67 -5.59 -15.86
N ARG A 259 3.37 -5.31 -16.03
CA ARG A 259 2.40 -5.19 -14.92
C ARG A 259 1.23 -6.12 -15.15
N PHE A 260 0.76 -6.79 -14.11
CA PHE A 260 -0.43 -7.63 -14.21
C PHE A 260 -1.70 -6.81 -14.48
N SER A 261 -2.65 -7.41 -15.19
CA SER A 261 -4.05 -6.98 -15.16
C SER A 261 -4.63 -7.20 -13.77
N ARG A 262 -5.74 -6.52 -13.46
CA ARG A 262 -6.36 -6.54 -12.13
C ARG A 262 -6.71 -7.95 -11.62
N ASP A 263 -7.15 -8.82 -12.53
CA ASP A 263 -7.52 -10.22 -12.29
C ASP A 263 -6.30 -11.18 -12.25
N GLY A 264 -5.11 -10.68 -12.59
CA GLY A 264 -3.89 -11.45 -12.72
C GLY A 264 -3.87 -12.44 -13.88
N GLN A 265 -4.81 -12.35 -14.84
CA GLN A 265 -4.88 -13.26 -16.00
C GLN A 265 -4.06 -12.80 -17.20
N SER A 266 -3.66 -11.53 -17.21
CA SER A 266 -2.91 -10.91 -18.30
C SER A 266 -1.76 -10.06 -17.76
N VAL A 267 -0.81 -9.75 -18.63
CA VAL A 267 0.30 -8.82 -18.36
C VAL A 267 0.32 -7.73 -19.42
N LEU A 268 0.30 -6.48 -18.98
CA LEU A 268 0.62 -5.31 -19.77
C LEU A 268 2.14 -5.20 -19.89
N LEU A 269 2.61 -4.90 -21.09
CA LEU A 269 4.03 -4.80 -21.38
C LEU A 269 4.30 -3.73 -22.42
N THR A 270 5.47 -3.10 -22.33
CA THR A 270 5.98 -2.24 -23.39
C THR A 270 6.83 -3.08 -24.33
N GLN A 271 6.59 -3.01 -25.63
CA GLN A 271 7.42 -3.65 -26.65
C GLN A 271 8.04 -2.58 -27.55
N ALA A 272 9.37 -2.55 -27.61
CA ALA A 272 10.11 -1.64 -28.48
C ALA A 272 10.57 -2.34 -29.76
N GLN A 273 10.13 -1.84 -30.91
CA GLN A 273 10.46 -2.38 -32.23
C GLN A 273 10.81 -1.24 -33.20
N ARG A 274 11.96 -1.37 -33.89
CA ARG A 274 12.42 -0.41 -34.94
C ARG A 274 12.41 1.07 -34.51
N GLY A 275 12.72 1.34 -33.23
CA GLY A 275 12.82 2.70 -32.70
C GLY A 275 11.51 3.30 -32.17
N ASN A 276 10.39 2.58 -32.25
CA ASN A 276 9.13 2.92 -31.57
C ASN A 276 8.88 1.99 -30.39
N SER A 277 8.10 2.41 -29.40
CA SER A 277 7.58 1.52 -28.36
C SER A 277 6.08 1.65 -28.20
N ASP A 278 5.41 0.51 -28.10
CA ASP A 278 3.97 0.44 -27.95
C ASP A 278 3.57 -0.43 -26.76
N ILE A 279 2.35 -0.23 -26.30
CA ILE A 279 1.76 -0.99 -25.20
C ILE A 279 1.06 -2.22 -25.79
N TYR A 280 1.30 -3.36 -25.14
CA TYR A 280 0.65 -4.63 -25.45
C TYR A 280 0.02 -5.20 -24.19
N ILE A 281 -0.99 -6.02 -24.38
CA ILE A 281 -1.54 -6.91 -23.36
C ILE A 281 -1.34 -8.36 -23.81
N MET A 282 -0.93 -9.22 -22.89
CA MET A 282 -0.74 -10.65 -23.15
C MET A 282 -1.53 -11.48 -22.15
N ASN A 283 -2.33 -12.42 -22.65
CA ASN A 283 -3.00 -13.40 -21.80
C ASN A 283 -1.99 -14.46 -21.32
N LEU A 284 -1.94 -14.71 -20.01
CA LEU A 284 -0.97 -15.62 -19.41
C LEU A 284 -1.23 -17.08 -19.77
N ARG A 285 -2.50 -17.46 -19.96
CA ARG A 285 -2.92 -18.84 -20.25
C ARG A 285 -2.77 -19.18 -21.73
N THR A 286 -3.29 -18.35 -22.63
CA THR A 286 -3.26 -18.62 -24.09
C THR A 286 -1.97 -18.17 -24.75
N ARG A 287 -1.18 -17.32 -24.08
CA ARG A 287 0.00 -16.65 -24.63
C ARG A 287 -0.32 -15.72 -25.81
N GLU A 288 -1.58 -15.42 -26.07
CA GLU A 288 -1.99 -14.47 -27.08
C GLU A 288 -1.62 -13.04 -26.66
N SER A 289 -1.09 -12.27 -27.59
CA SER A 289 -0.70 -10.88 -27.38
C SER A 289 -1.44 -9.96 -28.34
N ARG A 290 -1.87 -8.81 -27.83
CA ARG A 290 -2.59 -7.78 -28.58
C ARG A 290 -1.96 -6.42 -28.35
N ARG A 291 -1.71 -5.69 -29.44
CA ARG A 291 -1.23 -4.30 -29.41
C ARG A 291 -2.38 -3.38 -28.99
N LEU A 292 -2.11 -2.46 -28.07
CA LEU A 292 -3.06 -1.49 -27.51
C LEU A 292 -2.83 -0.07 -28.04
N THR A 293 -1.59 0.28 -28.37
CA THR A 293 -1.26 1.58 -28.96
C THR A 293 -0.58 1.42 -30.31
N ASP A 294 -0.87 2.34 -31.24
CA ASP A 294 -0.24 2.39 -32.56
C ASP A 294 0.05 3.85 -32.96
N HIS A 295 0.74 4.55 -32.06
CA HIS A 295 1.15 5.94 -32.29
C HIS A 295 2.65 5.97 -32.61
N PRO A 296 3.13 6.89 -33.48
CA PRO A 296 4.56 7.11 -33.71
C PRO A 296 5.37 7.61 -32.49
N ALA A 297 4.74 7.66 -31.32
CA ALA A 297 5.33 8.17 -30.08
C ALA A 297 5.76 6.99 -29.21
N ILE A 298 6.67 7.26 -28.28
CA ILE A 298 7.18 6.28 -27.32
C ILE A 298 6.15 6.11 -26.21
N ASP A 299 5.36 5.03 -26.29
CA ASP A 299 4.38 4.65 -25.27
C ASP A 299 4.98 3.58 -24.34
N THR A 300 5.02 3.85 -23.03
CA THR A 300 5.71 2.99 -22.04
C THR A 300 5.03 2.93 -20.67
N SER A 301 5.49 2.01 -19.82
CA SER A 301 5.13 1.93 -18.39
C SER A 301 3.61 1.87 -18.12
N PRO A 302 2.87 0.94 -18.74
CA PRO A 302 1.42 0.87 -18.57
C PRO A 302 1.04 0.38 -17.17
N SER A 303 -0.04 0.94 -16.61
CA SER A 303 -0.69 0.47 -15.37
C SER A 303 -2.20 0.46 -15.56
N MET A 304 -2.83 -0.68 -15.24
CA MET A 304 -4.28 -0.84 -15.32
C MET A 304 -4.98 -0.17 -14.13
N SER A 305 -6.18 0.36 -14.34
CA SER A 305 -7.06 0.84 -13.27
C SER A 305 -7.59 -0.32 -12.43
N PRO A 306 -7.98 -0.09 -11.16
CA PRO A 306 -8.44 -1.15 -10.28
C PRO A 306 -9.79 -1.76 -10.68
N ASP A 307 -10.58 -1.08 -11.52
CA ASP A 307 -11.79 -1.61 -12.15
C ASP A 307 -11.52 -2.39 -13.45
N GLY A 308 -10.31 -2.26 -14.02
CA GLY A 308 -9.91 -2.94 -15.25
C GLY A 308 -10.30 -2.22 -16.56
N ASP A 309 -10.97 -1.08 -16.48
CA ASP A 309 -11.55 -0.41 -17.65
C ASP A 309 -10.61 0.57 -18.35
N ALA A 310 -9.52 0.97 -17.69
CA ALA A 310 -8.59 1.96 -18.18
C ALA A 310 -7.13 1.58 -17.96
N ILE A 311 -6.25 2.19 -18.74
CA ILE A 311 -4.80 2.05 -18.62
C ILE A 311 -4.19 3.44 -18.60
N VAL A 312 -3.38 3.73 -17.57
CA VAL A 312 -2.49 4.90 -17.54
C VAL A 312 -1.11 4.49 -18.05
N PHE A 313 -0.46 5.38 -18.79
CA PHE A 313 0.86 5.11 -19.37
C PHE A 313 1.61 6.41 -19.67
N THR A 314 2.91 6.29 -19.91
CA THR A 314 3.76 7.40 -20.34
C THR A 314 3.81 7.48 -21.86
N SER A 315 3.64 8.67 -22.42
CA SER A 315 3.78 8.93 -23.86
C SER A 315 4.48 10.26 -24.12
N ASP A 316 5.34 10.31 -25.13
CA ASP A 316 5.95 11.55 -25.61
C ASP A 316 5.22 12.19 -26.81
N ARG A 317 3.99 11.75 -27.12
CA ARG A 317 3.18 12.28 -28.24
C ARG A 317 2.94 13.79 -28.21
N GLY A 318 3.09 14.42 -27.04
CA GLY A 318 3.03 15.87 -26.85
C GLY A 318 4.38 16.59 -26.92
N GLY A 319 5.44 15.93 -27.39
CA GLY A 319 6.81 16.45 -27.52
C GLY A 319 7.73 16.18 -26.31
N SER A 320 7.19 15.77 -25.17
CA SER A 320 7.94 15.33 -23.98
C SER A 320 7.16 14.24 -23.25
N PRO A 321 7.81 13.37 -22.44
CA PRO A 321 7.12 12.33 -21.68
C PRO A 321 6.06 12.91 -20.73
N GLN A 322 4.82 12.49 -20.91
CA GLN A 322 3.65 12.91 -20.15
C GLN A 322 2.77 11.69 -19.86
N LEU A 323 1.86 11.81 -18.90
CA LEU A 323 0.95 10.72 -18.56
C LEU A 323 -0.34 10.84 -19.35
N TYR A 324 -0.78 9.70 -19.89
CA TYR A 324 -2.00 9.56 -20.64
C TYR A 324 -2.83 8.40 -20.10
N ILE A 325 -4.15 8.50 -20.24
CA ILE A 325 -5.09 7.43 -19.93
C ILE A 325 -5.80 7.02 -21.22
N MET A 326 -5.95 5.72 -21.47
CA MET A 326 -6.77 5.13 -22.55
C MET A 326 -7.77 4.11 -21.98
N ASN A 327 -8.73 3.66 -22.79
CA ASN A 327 -9.56 2.50 -22.43
C ASN A 327 -8.69 1.22 -22.44
N ALA A 328 -9.01 0.25 -21.59
CA ALA A 328 -8.23 -0.99 -21.49
C ALA A 328 -8.23 -1.84 -22.78
N ASP A 329 -9.25 -1.67 -23.62
CA ASP A 329 -9.32 -2.29 -24.94
C ASP A 329 -8.58 -1.50 -26.04
N GLY A 330 -8.11 -0.28 -25.76
CA GLY A 330 -7.46 0.63 -26.71
C GLY A 330 -8.44 1.45 -27.56
N SER A 331 -9.74 1.34 -27.32
CA SER A 331 -10.75 2.14 -28.03
C SER A 331 -10.68 3.63 -27.65
N PRO A 332 -11.17 4.54 -28.51
CA PRO A 332 -11.25 5.96 -28.18
C PRO A 332 -12.10 6.22 -26.94
N ARG A 333 -11.64 7.16 -26.11
CA ARG A 333 -12.36 7.62 -24.91
C ARG A 333 -12.61 9.13 -24.98
N THR A 334 -13.63 9.58 -24.26
CA THR A 334 -13.92 11.01 -24.14
C THR A 334 -12.93 11.66 -23.17
N CYS A 335 -12.26 12.74 -23.59
CA CYS A 335 -11.28 13.42 -22.75
C CYS A 335 -11.90 14.54 -21.91
N PRO A 336 -11.35 14.83 -20.71
CA PRO A 336 -11.77 15.99 -19.92
C PRO A 336 -11.63 17.32 -20.65
N SER A 337 -10.67 17.41 -21.59
CA SER A 337 -10.48 18.55 -22.50
C SER A 337 -11.55 18.67 -23.60
N GLY A 338 -12.49 17.72 -23.69
CA GLY A 338 -13.45 17.58 -24.78
C GLY A 338 -12.91 16.71 -25.93
N GLY A 339 -13.83 16.20 -26.76
CA GLY A 339 -13.51 15.33 -27.90
C GLY A 339 -13.40 13.84 -27.55
N ARG A 340 -13.19 13.01 -28.58
CA ARG A 340 -12.87 11.57 -28.46
C ARG A 340 -11.47 11.34 -29.01
N ASP A 341 -10.58 10.84 -28.17
CA ASP A 341 -9.19 10.52 -28.52
C ASP A 341 -8.86 9.08 -28.12
N ALA A 342 -7.84 8.49 -28.75
CA ALA A 342 -7.33 7.18 -28.35
C ALA A 342 -6.77 7.19 -26.91
N ALA A 343 -6.19 8.31 -26.47
CA ALA A 343 -5.76 8.50 -25.08
C ALA A 343 -5.79 9.98 -24.66
N CYS A 344 -6.16 10.24 -23.42
CA CYS A 344 -6.28 11.57 -22.85
C CYS A 344 -5.09 11.90 -21.97
N ARG A 345 -4.47 13.05 -22.21
CA ARG A 345 -3.39 13.57 -21.37
C ARG A 345 -3.92 13.97 -19.99
N ILE A 346 -3.21 13.61 -18.92
CA ILE A 346 -3.57 14.01 -17.54
C ILE A 346 -2.55 14.92 -16.87
N THR A 347 -1.30 14.98 -17.34
CA THR A 347 -0.27 15.88 -16.77
C THR A 347 0.03 17.04 -17.70
N PHE A 348 0.09 18.26 -17.18
CA PHE A 348 0.30 19.48 -17.99
C PHE A 348 1.42 20.38 -17.46
N GLY A 349 2.07 20.00 -16.36
CA GLY A 349 3.16 20.77 -15.78
C GLY A 349 4.47 20.69 -16.56
N LYS A 350 5.44 21.52 -16.14
CA LYS A 350 6.80 21.50 -16.68
C LYS A 350 7.56 20.25 -16.23
N GLY A 351 8.46 19.77 -17.08
CA GLY A 351 9.27 18.57 -16.83
C GLY A 351 8.75 17.36 -17.60
N SER A 352 9.34 16.20 -17.30
CA SER A 352 8.94 14.91 -17.86
C SER A 352 8.29 14.06 -16.79
N TYR A 353 7.23 13.34 -17.14
CA TYR A 353 6.48 12.46 -16.24
C TYR A 353 6.62 11.02 -16.73
N SER A 354 6.92 10.10 -15.81
CA SER A 354 7.19 8.69 -16.11
C SER A 354 6.64 7.76 -15.02
N THR A 355 6.70 6.45 -15.31
CA THR A 355 6.38 5.35 -14.39
C THR A 355 5.06 5.53 -13.63
N PRO A 356 3.92 5.77 -14.32
CA PRO A 356 2.65 5.95 -13.64
C PRO A 356 2.16 4.64 -13.02
N VAL A 357 1.52 4.75 -11.86
CA VAL A 357 0.87 3.62 -11.17
C VAL A 357 -0.49 4.05 -10.67
N TRP A 358 -1.53 3.35 -11.12
CA TRP A 358 -2.89 3.59 -10.65
C TRP A 358 -3.04 3.17 -9.19
N SER A 359 -3.63 4.04 -8.38
CA SER A 359 -3.99 3.73 -6.99
C SER A 359 -4.98 2.56 -6.94
N PRO A 360 -4.86 1.62 -5.98
CA PRO A 360 -5.87 0.59 -5.79
C PRO A 360 -7.26 1.15 -5.41
N ARG A 361 -7.33 2.41 -4.96
CA ARG A 361 -8.59 3.14 -4.71
C ARG A 361 -9.23 3.72 -5.99
N GLY A 362 -8.47 3.80 -7.09
CA GLY A 362 -8.96 4.24 -8.40
C GLY A 362 -9.01 5.75 -8.62
N ASP A 363 -8.80 6.54 -7.58
CA ASP A 363 -8.93 8.00 -7.57
C ASP A 363 -7.66 8.76 -8.02
N LEU A 364 -6.49 8.17 -7.78
CA LEU A 364 -5.18 8.78 -8.02
C LEU A 364 -4.27 7.94 -8.92
N VAL A 365 -3.32 8.61 -9.55
CA VAL A 365 -2.15 8.03 -10.22
C VAL A 365 -0.90 8.56 -9.54
N ALA A 366 -0.04 7.67 -9.02
CA ALA A 366 1.31 8.01 -8.61
C ALA A 366 2.24 8.05 -9.82
N PHE A 367 3.27 8.89 -9.79
CA PHE A 367 4.21 9.03 -10.90
C PHE A 367 5.59 9.50 -10.43
N THR A 368 6.57 9.32 -11.32
CA THR A 368 7.87 9.99 -11.22
C THR A 368 7.87 11.22 -12.11
N LYS A 369 8.39 12.34 -11.61
CA LYS A 369 8.58 13.57 -12.38
C LYS A 369 10.02 13.99 -12.33
N GLN A 370 10.58 14.34 -13.49
CA GLN A 370 11.89 14.94 -13.62
C GLN A 370 11.75 16.41 -14.02
N SER A 371 12.29 17.31 -13.20
CA SER A 371 12.28 18.75 -13.47
C SER A 371 13.44 19.44 -12.77
N GLY A 372 14.09 20.39 -13.44
CA GLY A 372 15.17 21.19 -12.84
C GLY A 372 16.37 20.37 -12.33
N GLY A 373 16.65 19.21 -12.93
CA GLY A 373 17.73 18.31 -12.51
C GLY A 373 17.43 17.50 -11.24
N LYS A 374 16.18 17.49 -10.78
CA LYS A 374 15.70 16.72 -9.63
C LYS A 374 14.58 15.77 -10.05
N PHE A 375 14.36 14.78 -9.21
CA PHE A 375 13.28 13.80 -9.35
C PHE A 375 12.34 13.90 -8.16
N TYR A 376 11.07 13.58 -8.44
CA TYR A 376 9.96 13.69 -7.50
C TYR A 376 9.08 12.46 -7.63
N ILE A 377 8.62 11.91 -6.51
CA ILE A 377 7.41 11.10 -6.49
C ILE A 377 6.22 12.04 -6.29
N GLY A 378 5.21 11.92 -7.15
CA GLY A 378 4.00 12.72 -7.08
C GLY A 378 2.74 11.90 -7.30
N VAL A 379 1.60 12.54 -7.07
CA VAL A 379 0.26 11.99 -7.33
C VAL A 379 -0.60 13.01 -8.05
N ILE A 380 -1.52 12.53 -8.88
CA ILE A 380 -2.49 13.37 -9.61
C ILE A 380 -3.83 12.63 -9.69
N GLY A 381 -4.93 13.38 -9.73
CA GLY A 381 -6.26 12.82 -9.99
C GLY A 381 -6.35 12.22 -11.38
N VAL A 382 -7.19 11.20 -11.54
CA VAL A 382 -7.47 10.56 -12.85
C VAL A 382 -8.12 11.51 -13.86
N ASP A 383 -8.67 12.64 -13.40
CA ASP A 383 -9.19 13.74 -14.22
C ASP A 383 -8.11 14.76 -14.64
N GLY A 384 -6.85 14.54 -14.21
CA GLY A 384 -5.72 15.44 -14.46
C GLY A 384 -5.63 16.64 -13.51
N LYS A 385 -6.42 16.68 -12.43
CA LYS A 385 -6.38 17.76 -11.44
C LYS A 385 -5.67 17.35 -10.16
N GLY A 386 -5.34 18.34 -9.33
CA GLY A 386 -4.80 18.12 -7.99
C GLY A 386 -3.42 17.48 -7.97
N GLU A 387 -2.53 17.84 -8.91
CA GLU A 387 -1.13 17.42 -8.88
C GLU A 387 -0.48 17.81 -7.55
N ARG A 388 0.17 16.85 -6.89
CA ARG A 388 0.95 17.03 -5.66
C ARG A 388 2.27 16.30 -5.80
N LEU A 389 3.37 16.98 -5.50
CA LEU A 389 4.69 16.36 -5.37
C LEU A 389 4.91 16.03 -3.90
N LEU A 390 5.18 14.76 -3.60
CA LEU A 390 5.29 14.24 -2.24
C LEU A 390 6.74 14.21 -1.75
N THR A 391 7.69 14.05 -2.66
CA THR A 391 9.12 13.90 -2.35
C THR A 391 9.98 14.69 -3.32
N GLU A 392 11.23 14.94 -2.95
CA GLU A 392 12.23 15.57 -3.81
C GLU A 392 13.62 15.00 -3.51
N ALA A 393 14.35 14.55 -4.54
CA ALA A 393 15.73 14.09 -4.41
C ALA A 393 16.54 14.26 -5.71
N TYR A 394 17.81 13.84 -5.67
CA TYR A 394 18.63 13.71 -6.87
C TYR A 394 18.03 12.68 -7.84
N LEU A 395 17.60 11.52 -7.32
CA LEU A 395 16.83 10.53 -8.06
C LEU A 395 15.81 9.91 -7.10
N ASP A 396 14.54 9.99 -7.45
CA ASP A 396 13.38 9.35 -6.81
C ASP A 396 12.56 8.71 -7.91
N GLU A 397 12.44 7.39 -7.92
CA GLU A 397 11.83 6.67 -9.05
C GLU A 397 11.13 5.37 -8.64
N GLY A 398 10.29 4.85 -9.54
CA GLY A 398 9.62 3.56 -9.41
C GLY A 398 8.62 3.50 -8.26
N PRO A 399 7.64 4.42 -8.17
CA PRO A 399 6.63 4.36 -7.13
C PRO A 399 5.76 3.10 -7.29
N ASP A 400 5.25 2.59 -6.17
CA ASP A 400 4.22 1.55 -6.12
C ASP A 400 3.38 1.70 -4.84
N TRP A 401 2.09 1.35 -4.90
CA TRP A 401 1.14 1.62 -3.81
C TRP A 401 1.05 0.46 -2.81
N SER A 402 0.92 0.79 -1.53
CA SER A 402 0.34 -0.14 -0.55
C SER A 402 -1.07 -0.58 -1.01
N PRO A 403 -1.56 -1.78 -0.66
CA PRO A 403 -2.81 -2.31 -1.19
C PRO A 403 -4.05 -1.49 -0.82
N ASN A 404 -3.98 -0.73 0.27
CA ASN A 404 -5.04 0.19 0.67
C ASN A 404 -4.92 1.58 0.01
N GLY A 405 -3.89 1.85 -0.81
CA GLY A 405 -3.67 3.13 -1.49
C GLY A 405 -3.23 4.29 -0.60
N ARG A 406 -2.71 4.01 0.61
CA ARG A 406 -2.34 5.05 1.59
C ARG A 406 -0.87 5.45 1.54
N VAL A 407 0.00 4.51 1.22
CA VAL A 407 1.46 4.66 1.27
C VAL A 407 2.04 4.31 -0.09
N ILE A 408 3.07 5.03 -0.51
CA ILE A 408 3.81 4.77 -1.74
C ILE A 408 5.22 4.35 -1.36
N VAL A 409 5.67 3.20 -1.84
CA VAL A 409 7.08 2.79 -1.81
C VAL A 409 7.77 3.23 -3.10
N TYR A 410 9.04 3.61 -3.02
CA TYR A 410 9.87 4.03 -4.15
C TYR A 410 11.35 3.79 -3.82
N PHE A 411 12.24 4.03 -4.79
CA PHE A 411 13.68 4.03 -4.51
C PHE A 411 14.31 5.41 -4.76
N ARG A 412 15.36 5.69 -3.98
CA ARG A 412 16.06 6.97 -3.96
C ARG A 412 17.56 6.80 -4.11
N GLU A 413 18.18 7.59 -4.97
CA GLU A 413 19.59 7.96 -4.86
C GLU A 413 19.68 9.40 -4.35
N SER A 414 20.24 9.60 -3.15
CA SER A 414 20.25 10.91 -2.49
C SER A 414 21.21 11.92 -3.14
N ARG A 415 22.20 11.43 -3.89
CA ARG A 415 23.21 12.23 -4.61
C ARG A 415 23.81 11.41 -5.74
N PRO A 416 24.47 12.05 -6.73
CA PRO A 416 25.16 11.32 -7.80
C PRO A 416 26.11 10.25 -7.26
N GLY A 417 25.89 8.99 -7.68
CA GLY A 417 26.74 7.86 -7.31
C GLY A 417 26.46 7.25 -5.95
N ALA A 418 25.47 7.73 -5.20
CA ALA A 418 24.95 7.00 -4.04
C ALA A 418 24.28 5.69 -4.50
N GLY A 419 24.36 4.66 -3.67
CA GLY A 419 23.59 3.44 -3.89
C GLY A 419 22.09 3.70 -3.70
N PRO A 420 21.22 3.06 -4.51
CA PRO A 420 19.77 3.23 -4.36
C PRO A 420 19.30 2.63 -3.02
N GLN A 421 18.32 3.28 -2.42
CA GLN A 421 17.71 2.87 -1.15
C GLN A 421 16.19 2.88 -1.29
N LEU A 422 15.51 1.97 -0.59
CA LEU A 422 14.05 1.97 -0.55
C LEU A 422 13.51 2.96 0.48
N TRP A 423 12.47 3.67 0.09
CA TRP A 423 11.77 4.64 0.91
C TRP A 423 10.26 4.47 0.74
N SER A 424 9.51 4.93 1.73
CA SER A 424 8.07 5.04 1.67
C SER A 424 7.62 6.43 2.08
N VAL A 425 6.50 6.90 1.54
CA VAL A 425 5.86 8.15 1.93
C VAL A 425 4.35 7.98 1.96
N ASP A 426 3.70 8.59 2.95
CA ASP A 426 2.24 8.62 3.00
C ASP A 426 1.67 9.68 2.03
N LEU A 427 0.38 9.60 1.74
CA LEU A 427 -0.32 10.56 0.88
C LEU A 427 -0.23 12.02 1.32
N SER A 428 0.11 12.34 2.58
CA SER A 428 0.34 13.73 3.01
C SER A 428 1.71 14.26 2.61
N GLY A 429 2.67 13.41 2.24
CA GLY A 429 4.04 13.78 1.92
C GLY A 429 4.92 14.06 3.14
N ARG A 430 4.48 13.70 4.35
CA ARG A 430 5.17 14.09 5.61
C ARG A 430 5.76 12.92 6.37
N ASN A 431 5.13 11.75 6.29
CA ASN A 431 5.64 10.54 6.91
C ASN A 431 6.55 9.79 5.93
N GLU A 432 7.69 10.41 5.61
CA GLU A 432 8.71 9.80 4.77
C GLU A 432 9.62 8.91 5.62
N GLN A 433 9.78 7.65 5.23
CA GLN A 433 10.55 6.67 5.99
C GLN A 433 11.47 5.87 5.07
N ARG A 434 12.68 5.58 5.56
CA ARG A 434 13.61 4.68 4.89
C ARG A 434 13.32 3.24 5.29
N LEU A 435 13.13 2.37 4.30
CA LEU A 435 13.04 0.92 4.52
C LEU A 435 14.46 0.34 4.60
N LYS A 436 14.76 -0.34 5.70
CA LYS A 436 16.11 -0.89 5.92
C LYS A 436 16.31 -2.13 5.05
N THR A 437 17.34 -2.13 4.22
CA THR A 437 17.74 -3.26 3.37
C THR A 437 19.17 -3.69 3.70
N GLN A 438 19.48 -4.97 3.51
CA GLN A 438 20.84 -5.51 3.74
C GLN A 438 21.88 -4.92 2.77
N THR A 439 21.44 -4.47 1.60
CA THR A 439 22.27 -3.94 0.51
C THR A 439 21.61 -2.72 -0.11
N ASP A 440 22.25 -2.13 -1.13
CA ASP A 440 21.56 -1.18 -2.02
C ASP A 440 20.29 -1.86 -2.59
N ALA A 441 19.23 -1.09 -2.83
CA ALA A 441 17.94 -1.63 -3.20
C ALA A 441 17.14 -0.65 -4.08
N SER A 442 16.57 -1.17 -5.17
CA SER A 442 15.84 -0.42 -6.20
C SER A 442 14.56 -1.15 -6.66
N ASP A 443 13.78 -0.51 -7.52
CA ASP A 443 12.60 -1.07 -8.19
C ASP A 443 11.62 -1.82 -7.26
N PRO A 444 11.09 -1.19 -6.19
CA PRO A 444 10.16 -1.86 -5.29
C PRO A 444 8.82 -2.15 -5.98
N ALA A 445 8.14 -3.18 -5.50
CA ALA A 445 6.71 -3.40 -5.72
C ALA A 445 6.06 -3.96 -4.46
N TRP A 446 4.89 -3.43 -4.11
CA TRP A 446 4.17 -3.77 -2.88
C TRP A 446 3.14 -4.87 -3.17
N SER A 447 3.07 -5.88 -2.30
CA SER A 447 2.13 -6.98 -2.48
C SER A 447 0.69 -6.57 -2.12
N PRO A 448 -0.31 -7.29 -2.65
CA PRO A 448 -1.61 -7.40 -2.01
C PRO A 448 -1.50 -7.91 -0.56
N LEU A 449 -2.60 -7.82 0.18
CA LEU A 449 -2.71 -8.49 1.49
C LEU A 449 -2.47 -10.00 1.35
N LEU A 450 -1.72 -10.57 2.30
CA LEU A 450 -1.48 -12.00 2.33
C LEU A 450 -2.76 -12.75 2.74
N GLN A 451 -3.08 -13.84 2.04
CA GLN A 451 -4.25 -14.69 2.31
C GLN A 451 -4.08 -15.57 3.55
#